data_AF-A0A318H6F9-F1
#
_entry.id   AF-A0A318H6F9-F1
#
_cell.length_a   1.000
_cell.length_b   1.000
_cell.length_c   1.000
_cell.angle_alpha   90.00
_cell.angle_beta   90.00
_cell.angle_gamma   90.00
#
_symmetry.space_group_name_H-M   'P 1'
#
loop_
_entity.id
_entity.type
_entity.pdbx_description
1 polymer ?
#
loop_
_entity_poly.entity_id
_entity_poly.type
_entity_poly.pdbx_seq_one_letter_code
_entity_poly.pdbx_strand_id
1 'polypeptide(L)'
;MITFRRDTSAANPSTAPVRAWWGLVPLGVVTALLLGLASSAKGQEFSRYLQCEGTVLAQGKSTPAHADFALRFNNRTALIQRSNVLPVGESLAYRPSPVAYSMTYRLRAQGIKVIAVPGWFHSTVLVLYPNLARLHQIRMSIDRQTGLMEGHLLNEEEQMLGSFEMQCQSRGAEDLPEPRF
;
A
#
# COMPACT_ATOMS: atom_id res chain seq x y z
N MET A 1 -38.74 -41.61 -14.26
CA MET A 1 -38.68 -42.59 -15.37
C MET A 1 -37.46 -42.25 -16.20
N ILE A 2 -36.56 -43.22 -16.35
CA ILE A 2 -35.16 -43.08 -16.79
C ILE A 2 -35.08 -43.30 -18.29
N THR A 3 -34.25 -42.54 -19.00
CA THR A 3 -33.52 -43.06 -20.18
C THR A 3 -32.18 -42.35 -20.33
N PHE A 4 -31.12 -43.05 -19.93
CA PHE A 4 -29.72 -42.76 -20.26
C PHE A 4 -29.48 -43.16 -21.72
N ARG A 5 -28.90 -42.26 -22.53
CA ARG A 5 -28.39 -42.58 -23.87
C ARG A 5 -26.88 -42.81 -23.79
N ARG A 6 -26.47 -44.01 -24.16
CA ARG A 6 -25.09 -44.49 -24.30
C ARG A 6 -24.75 -44.32 -25.78
N ASP A 7 -23.66 -43.62 -26.11
CA ASP A 7 -23.01 -43.76 -27.41
C ASP A 7 -21.48 -43.80 -27.24
N THR A 8 -20.94 -44.85 -27.82
CA THR A 8 -19.57 -45.37 -27.83
C THR A 8 -18.82 -44.91 -29.08
N SER A 9 -17.57 -44.46 -28.93
CA SER A 9 -16.43 -44.60 -29.88
C SER A 9 -15.38 -43.53 -29.57
N ALA A 10 -14.07 -43.76 -29.60
CA ALA A 10 -13.24 -44.91 -29.93
C ALA A 10 -11.78 -44.59 -29.51
N ALA A 11 -10.93 -45.62 -29.55
CA ALA A 11 -9.47 -45.56 -29.73
C ALA A 11 -8.58 -45.39 -28.47
N ASN A 12 -8.27 -46.54 -27.87
CA ASN A 12 -6.97 -46.91 -27.29
C ASN A 12 -5.89 -46.86 -28.40
N PRO A 13 -4.63 -46.47 -28.11
CA PRO A 13 -3.62 -47.53 -28.08
C PRO A 13 -2.52 -47.37 -27.00
N SER A 14 -2.13 -48.55 -26.50
CA SER A 14 -0.78 -48.95 -26.08
C SER A 14 -0.21 -48.39 -24.78
N THR A 15 -0.52 -49.11 -23.69
CA THR A 15 0.42 -49.39 -22.62
C THR A 15 1.69 -50.07 -23.17
N ALA A 16 2.80 -49.35 -23.23
CA ALA A 16 4.11 -49.92 -23.47
C ALA A 16 4.69 -50.46 -22.15
N PRO A 17 5.28 -51.68 -22.12
CA PRO A 17 5.91 -52.22 -20.92
C PRO A 17 7.24 -51.50 -20.65
N VAL A 18 7.38 -50.98 -19.43
CA VAL A 18 8.63 -50.42 -18.90
C VAL A 18 9.65 -51.55 -18.80
N ARG A 19 10.47 -51.70 -19.83
CA ARG A 19 11.53 -52.70 -19.90
C ARG A 19 12.69 -52.20 -19.03
N ALA A 20 12.75 -52.69 -17.80
CA ALA A 20 13.86 -52.47 -16.88
C ALA A 20 15.16 -53.03 -17.48
N TRP A 21 15.94 -52.15 -18.10
CA TRP A 21 17.29 -52.44 -18.57
C TRP A 21 18.27 -52.00 -17.48
N TRP A 22 18.81 -52.98 -16.77
CA TRP A 22 19.95 -52.81 -15.89
C TRP A 22 21.19 -52.71 -16.78
N GLY A 23 21.58 -51.48 -17.10
CA GLY A 23 22.74 -51.17 -17.93
C GLY A 23 23.63 -50.14 -17.25
N LEU A 24 24.78 -50.63 -16.76
CA LEU A 24 26.03 -49.95 -16.39
C LEU A 24 26.06 -48.42 -16.59
N VAL A 25 26.17 -47.70 -15.47
CA VAL A 25 26.47 -46.26 -15.38
C VAL A 25 27.96 -46.04 -15.71
N PRO A 26 28.34 -45.30 -16.77
CA PRO A 26 29.67 -44.77 -16.87
C PRO A 26 29.78 -43.49 -16.03
N LEU A 27 30.75 -43.48 -15.12
CA LEU A 27 31.24 -42.29 -14.43
C LEU A 27 31.54 -41.19 -15.46
N GLY A 28 30.79 -40.10 -15.39
CA GLY A 28 31.10 -38.89 -16.16
C GLY A 28 29.99 -37.87 -16.05
N VAL A 29 30.34 -36.65 -15.64
CA VAL A 29 29.46 -35.48 -15.48
C VAL A 29 28.75 -35.39 -14.12
N VAL A 30 29.52 -35.20 -13.05
CA VAL A 30 29.05 -34.58 -11.79
C VAL A 30 29.77 -33.24 -11.66
N THR A 31 29.37 -32.22 -12.45
CA THR A 31 29.98 -30.87 -12.35
C THR A 31 29.11 -29.74 -12.91
N ALA A 32 27.77 -29.84 -12.88
CA ALA A 32 26.96 -28.68 -13.27
C ALA A 32 25.51 -28.75 -12.76
N LEU A 33 25.27 -28.69 -11.44
CA LEU A 33 23.91 -28.39 -10.94
C LEU A 33 23.86 -27.87 -9.49
N LEU A 34 24.72 -26.91 -9.13
CA LEU A 34 24.70 -26.27 -7.79
C LEU A 34 24.66 -24.72 -7.84
N LEU A 35 24.29 -24.12 -8.98
CA LEU A 35 24.18 -22.65 -9.15
C LEU A 35 22.75 -22.11 -9.02
N GLY A 36 21.80 -22.88 -8.48
CA GLY A 36 20.38 -22.51 -8.44
C GLY A 36 19.84 -21.85 -7.16
N LEU A 37 20.66 -21.64 -6.12
CA LEU A 37 20.19 -21.21 -4.79
C LEU A 37 20.50 -19.75 -4.44
N ALA A 38 20.47 -18.85 -5.42
CA ALA A 38 20.48 -17.42 -5.18
C ALA A 38 19.21 -16.76 -5.73
N SER A 39 18.05 -17.32 -5.40
CA SER A 39 16.80 -16.56 -5.44
C SER A 39 16.87 -15.52 -4.32
N SER A 40 17.50 -14.38 -4.61
CA SER A 40 17.27 -13.15 -3.85
C SER A 40 15.80 -12.76 -4.06
N ALA A 41 14.92 -13.36 -3.27
CA ALA A 41 13.53 -12.97 -3.16
C ALA A 41 13.45 -11.64 -2.38
N LYS A 42 13.95 -10.56 -2.99
CA LYS A 42 13.61 -9.18 -2.62
C LYS A 42 12.53 -8.69 -3.58
N GLY A 43 11.42 -9.43 -3.66
CA GLY A 43 10.32 -9.13 -4.55
C GLY A 43 9.04 -8.95 -3.77
N GLN A 44 8.60 -7.69 -3.67
CA GLN A 44 7.25 -7.24 -3.31
C GLN A 44 6.86 -7.21 -1.81
N GLU A 45 7.28 -6.14 -1.14
CA GLU A 45 6.72 -5.77 0.16
C GLU A 45 5.49 -4.84 0.03
N PHE A 46 5.13 -4.39 -1.18
CA PHE A 46 3.94 -3.58 -1.46
C PHE A 46 3.09 -4.25 -2.51
N SER A 47 1.86 -4.54 -2.13
CA SER A 47 0.94 -5.39 -2.89
C SER A 47 0.07 -4.63 -3.87
N ARG A 48 -0.08 -3.32 -3.69
CA ARG A 48 -0.84 -2.45 -4.59
C ARG A 48 -0.42 -1.01 -4.38
N TYR A 49 -0.34 -0.25 -5.46
CA TYR A 49 -0.12 1.19 -5.40
C TYR A 49 -1.35 1.92 -5.89
N LEU A 50 -1.73 2.99 -5.19
CA LEU A 50 -2.81 3.87 -5.58
C LEU A 50 -2.23 5.24 -5.87
N GLN A 51 -2.55 5.78 -7.03
CA GLN A 51 -2.30 7.18 -7.37
C GLN A 51 -3.63 7.90 -7.35
N CYS A 52 -3.77 8.90 -6.49
CA CYS A 52 -5.00 9.67 -6.33
C CYS A 52 -4.76 11.12 -6.71
N GLU A 53 -5.63 11.66 -7.56
CA GLU A 53 -5.59 13.05 -7.99
C GLU A 53 -6.97 13.69 -7.86
N GLY A 54 -7.02 14.96 -7.46
CA GLY A 54 -8.28 15.68 -7.32
C GLY A 54 -8.08 17.04 -6.69
N THR A 55 -8.99 17.41 -5.79
CA THR A 55 -8.96 18.73 -5.14
C THR A 55 -9.21 18.64 -3.64
N VAL A 56 -8.62 19.58 -2.92
CA VAL A 56 -8.91 19.81 -1.49
C VAL A 56 -9.58 21.16 -1.33
N LEU A 57 -10.68 21.15 -0.58
CA LEU A 57 -11.46 22.31 -0.19
C LEU A 57 -11.15 22.58 1.28
N ALA A 58 -10.42 23.65 1.54
CA ALA A 58 -10.12 24.09 2.89
C ALA A 58 -10.34 25.60 2.99
N GLN A 59 -11.05 26.03 4.04
CA GLN A 59 -11.30 27.46 4.31
C GLN A 59 -11.89 28.23 3.10
N GLY A 60 -12.76 27.58 2.32
CA GLY A 60 -13.40 28.18 1.14
C GLY A 60 -12.50 28.32 -0.10
N LYS A 61 -11.29 27.77 -0.08
CA LYS A 61 -10.38 27.73 -1.24
C LYS A 61 -10.24 26.30 -1.75
N SER A 62 -10.33 26.15 -3.07
CA SER A 62 -10.04 24.88 -3.75
C SER A 62 -8.61 24.90 -4.26
N THR A 63 -7.84 23.88 -3.92
CA THR A 63 -6.48 23.68 -4.43
C THR A 63 -6.32 22.27 -4.98
N PRO A 64 -5.53 22.07 -6.07
CA PRO A 64 -5.27 20.74 -6.60
C PRO A 64 -4.54 19.88 -5.56
N ALA A 65 -4.95 18.63 -5.44
CA ALA A 65 -4.46 17.67 -4.46
C ALA A 65 -4.03 16.38 -5.16
N HIS A 66 -2.93 15.79 -4.67
CA HIS A 66 -2.50 14.47 -5.06
C HIS A 66 -2.05 13.68 -3.82
N ALA A 67 -2.29 12.37 -3.85
CA ALA A 67 -1.90 11.45 -2.80
C ALA A 67 -1.63 10.05 -3.38
N ASP A 68 -0.40 9.60 -3.21
CA ASP A 68 0.05 8.30 -3.64
C ASP A 68 0.28 7.39 -2.44
N PHE A 69 -0.34 6.22 -2.48
CA PHE A 69 -0.28 5.25 -1.40
C PHE A 69 0.32 3.94 -1.87
N ALA A 70 1.19 3.36 -1.05
CA ALA A 70 1.62 1.97 -1.19
C ALA A 70 0.87 1.12 -0.16
N LEU A 71 -0.10 0.34 -0.63
CA LEU A 71 -0.90 -0.56 0.19
C LEU A 71 -0.19 -1.88 0.43
N ARG A 72 -0.27 -2.34 1.67
CA ARG A 72 0.24 -3.62 2.13
C ARG A 72 -0.88 -4.43 2.78
N PHE A 73 -1.28 -5.52 2.13
CA PHE A 73 -2.38 -6.36 2.62
C PHE A 73 -2.05 -7.13 3.90
N ASN A 74 -0.80 -7.55 4.09
CA ASN A 74 -0.41 -8.43 5.19
C ASN A 74 -0.60 -7.79 6.57
N ASN A 75 -0.20 -6.53 6.72
CA ASN A 75 -0.30 -5.77 7.98
C ASN A 75 -1.39 -4.68 7.92
N ARG A 76 -2.16 -4.60 6.82
CA ARG A 76 -3.22 -3.61 6.58
C ARG A 76 -2.74 -2.17 6.77
N THR A 77 -1.56 -1.86 6.24
CA THR A 77 -1.00 -0.50 6.25
C THR A 77 -0.95 0.10 4.86
N ALA A 78 -1.14 1.40 4.76
CA ALA A 78 -0.90 2.19 3.56
C ALA A 78 0.21 3.20 3.85
N LEU A 79 1.34 3.10 3.15
CA LEU A 79 2.41 4.08 3.24
C LEU A 79 2.12 5.26 2.32
N ILE A 80 2.20 6.48 2.83
CA ILE A 80 2.05 7.70 2.04
C ILE A 80 3.40 7.97 1.36
N GLN A 81 3.49 7.74 0.06
CA GLN A 81 4.74 7.93 -0.68
C GLN A 81 4.91 9.35 -1.19
N ARG A 82 3.84 9.95 -1.72
CA ARG A 82 3.84 11.33 -2.24
C ARG A 82 2.51 11.95 -1.94
N SER A 83 2.48 13.13 -1.34
CA SER A 83 1.25 13.88 -1.16
C SER A 83 1.55 15.33 -0.85
N ASN A 84 0.67 16.23 -1.28
CA ASN A 84 0.66 17.62 -0.86
C ASN A 84 -0.40 17.93 0.22
N VAL A 85 -1.21 16.93 0.59
CA VAL A 85 -2.29 17.07 1.60
C VAL A 85 -2.07 16.20 2.83
N LEU A 86 -1.33 15.10 2.69
CA LEU A 86 -1.01 14.16 3.76
C LEU A 86 0.49 14.15 4.07
N PRO A 87 0.89 13.81 5.32
CA PRO A 87 2.30 13.73 5.67
C PRO A 87 2.99 12.55 4.97
N VAL A 88 3.97 12.88 4.12
CA VAL A 88 4.76 11.90 3.37
C VAL A 88 5.66 11.10 4.33
N GLY A 89 5.85 9.81 4.03
CA GLY A 89 6.66 8.89 4.82
C GLY A 89 5.92 8.26 6.00
N GLU A 90 4.70 8.70 6.29
CA GLU A 90 3.89 8.10 7.34
C GLU A 90 3.04 6.92 6.83
N SER A 91 2.85 5.93 7.71
CA SER A 91 2.03 4.76 7.43
C SER A 91 0.68 4.84 8.15
N LEU A 92 -0.40 4.63 7.40
CA LEU A 92 -1.77 4.63 7.88
C LEU A 92 -2.29 3.21 8.04
N ALA A 93 -2.96 2.90 9.15
CA ALA A 93 -3.73 1.67 9.25
C ALA A 93 -5.04 1.82 8.46
N TYR A 94 -5.38 0.84 7.64
CA TYR A 94 -6.66 0.80 6.92
C TYR A 94 -7.51 -0.40 7.34
N ARG A 95 -8.83 -0.22 7.30
CA ARG A 95 -9.79 -1.28 7.53
C ARG A 95 -10.49 -1.63 6.22
N PRO A 96 -10.29 -2.85 5.70
CA PRO A 96 -10.99 -3.29 4.50
C PRO A 96 -12.43 -3.62 4.82
N SER A 97 -13.36 -3.05 4.06
CA SER A 97 -14.77 -3.46 4.02
C SER A 97 -15.14 -3.96 2.61
N PRO A 98 -16.31 -4.58 2.42
CA PRO A 98 -16.76 -5.02 1.09
C PRO A 98 -16.88 -3.88 0.08
N VAL A 99 -17.23 -2.67 0.54
CA VAL A 99 -17.51 -1.51 -0.32
C VAL A 99 -16.39 -0.46 -0.34
N ALA A 100 -15.68 -0.27 0.77
CA ALA A 100 -14.67 0.79 0.90
C ALA A 100 -13.46 0.38 1.76
N TYR A 101 -12.32 1.03 1.54
CA TYR A 101 -11.19 1.05 2.46
C TYR A 101 -11.30 2.29 3.33
N SER A 102 -11.55 2.13 4.63
CA SER A 102 -11.61 3.26 5.56
C SER A 102 -10.29 3.42 6.31
N MET A 103 -9.87 4.67 6.47
CA MET A 103 -8.57 5.03 7.04
C MET A 103 -8.76 6.22 7.97
N THR A 104 -8.00 6.22 9.05
CA THR A 104 -8.03 7.31 10.02
C THR A 104 -6.61 7.61 10.45
N TYR A 105 -6.21 8.86 10.25
CA TYR A 105 -4.91 9.36 10.63
C TYR A 105 -5.06 10.39 11.73
N ARG A 106 -4.33 10.22 12.83
CA ARG A 106 -4.29 11.18 13.93
C ARG A 106 -2.95 11.88 13.90
N LEU A 107 -2.98 13.20 13.73
CA LEU A 107 -1.80 14.03 13.81
C LEU A 107 -1.35 14.11 15.27
N ARG A 108 -0.05 13.96 15.50
CA ARG A 108 0.51 14.25 16.82
C ARG A 108 0.45 15.75 17.03
N ALA A 109 -0.28 16.19 18.06
CA ALA A 109 -0.26 17.59 18.48
C ALA A 109 1.20 18.00 18.75
N GLN A 110 1.70 19.01 18.04
CA GLN A 110 3.06 19.52 18.22
C GLN A 110 3.09 20.42 19.47
N GLY A 111 2.94 19.83 20.65
CA GLY A 111 2.62 20.58 21.88
C GLY A 111 3.75 21.43 22.45
N ILE A 112 5.03 21.03 22.35
CA ILE A 112 6.16 21.75 22.97
C ILE A 112 7.43 21.46 22.18
N LYS A 113 8.11 22.50 21.67
CA LYS A 113 9.46 22.37 21.09
C LYS A 113 10.48 22.98 22.04
N VAL A 114 11.37 22.15 22.55
CA VAL A 114 12.51 22.59 23.37
C VAL A 114 13.61 23.04 22.43
N ILE A 115 13.94 24.33 22.44
CA ILE A 115 15.08 24.86 21.69
C ILE A 115 16.20 25.13 22.69
N ALA A 116 17.29 24.37 22.58
CA ALA A 116 18.54 24.68 23.27
C ALA A 116 19.26 25.76 22.45
N VAL A 117 19.44 26.95 23.03
CA VAL A 117 20.23 28.01 22.40
C VAL A 117 21.69 27.75 22.76
N PRO A 118 22.59 27.50 21.79
CA PRO A 118 24.01 27.32 22.11
C PRO A 118 24.59 28.66 22.60
N GLY A 119 24.98 28.70 23.86
CA GLY A 119 25.60 29.84 24.52
C GLY A 119 26.27 29.44 25.84
N TRP A 120 27.19 30.29 26.32
CA TRP A 120 27.93 30.11 27.58
C TRP A 120 27.04 29.95 28.83
N PHE A 121 25.78 30.39 28.77
CA PHE A 121 24.72 30.04 29.72
C PHE A 121 23.77 29.07 29.02
N HIS A 122 23.74 27.81 29.48
CA HIS A 122 22.88 26.75 28.95
C HIS A 122 21.40 27.02 29.30
N SER A 123 20.81 28.10 28.76
CA SER A 123 19.40 28.38 28.96
C SER A 123 18.57 27.55 27.98
N THR A 124 17.65 26.77 28.55
CA THR A 124 16.63 26.04 27.78
C THR A 124 15.39 26.91 27.73
N VAL A 125 14.95 27.31 26.54
CA VAL A 125 13.73 28.10 26.37
C VAL A 125 12.59 27.18 25.93
N LEU A 126 11.53 27.14 26.73
CA LEU A 126 10.28 26.48 26.38
C LEU A 126 9.45 27.44 25.52
N VAL A 127 9.36 27.16 24.22
CA VAL A 127 8.47 27.91 23.32
C VAL A 127 7.13 27.18 23.30
N LEU A 128 6.13 27.76 23.97
CA LEU A 128 4.74 27.33 23.87
C LEU A 128 4.18 27.88 22.53
N TYR A 129 3.65 27.01 21.68
CA TYR A 129 2.96 27.41 20.45
C TYR A 129 1.44 27.31 20.68
N PRO A 130 0.76 28.38 21.16
CA PRO A 130 -0.67 28.33 21.51
C PRO A 130 -1.62 28.35 20.31
N ASN A 131 -1.13 28.29 19.07
CA ASN A 131 -1.97 28.30 17.87
C ASN A 131 -1.53 27.18 16.90
N LEU A 132 -1.65 25.95 17.38
CA LEU A 132 -1.36 24.77 16.59
C LEU A 132 -2.52 24.56 15.62
N ALA A 133 -2.17 24.42 14.33
CA ALA A 133 -3.09 24.16 13.24
C ALA A 133 -4.18 23.20 13.69
N ARG A 134 -5.43 23.67 13.66
CA ARG A 134 -6.60 22.98 14.21
C ARG A 134 -6.74 21.54 13.74
N LEU A 135 -6.08 21.15 12.66
CA LEU A 135 -6.14 19.81 12.11
C LEU A 135 -5.57 18.79 13.10
N HIS A 136 -6.45 17.97 13.66
CA HIS A 136 -6.11 16.91 14.60
C HIS A 136 -6.22 15.53 13.97
N GLN A 137 -7.23 15.33 13.12
CA GLN A 137 -7.53 14.03 12.56
C GLN A 137 -7.94 14.15 11.09
N ILE A 138 -7.49 13.20 10.29
CA ILE A 138 -7.91 13.03 8.90
C ILE A 138 -8.68 11.71 8.82
N ARG A 139 -9.95 11.78 8.42
CA ARG A 139 -10.78 10.61 8.14
C ARG A 139 -10.93 10.50 6.62
N MET A 140 -10.66 9.34 6.05
CA MET A 140 -10.80 9.15 4.62
C MET A 140 -11.33 7.75 4.30
N SER A 141 -12.00 7.65 3.16
CA SER A 141 -12.52 6.40 2.64
C SER A 141 -12.29 6.34 1.14
N ILE A 142 -11.85 5.18 0.67
CA ILE A 142 -11.66 4.90 -0.76
C ILE A 142 -12.67 3.84 -1.16
N ASP A 143 -13.59 4.17 -2.05
CA ASP A 143 -14.53 3.22 -2.62
C ASP A 143 -13.78 2.21 -3.51
N ARG A 144 -14.09 0.93 -3.32
CA ARG A 144 -13.44 -0.19 -4.03
C ARG A 144 -13.94 -0.37 -5.46
N GLN A 145 -15.16 0.08 -5.76
CA GLN A 145 -15.78 -0.08 -7.07
C GLN A 145 -15.43 1.08 -7.98
N THR A 146 -15.60 2.31 -7.47
CA THR A 146 -15.41 3.54 -8.25
C THR A 146 -13.97 4.04 -8.19
N GLY A 147 -13.22 3.69 -7.13
CA GLY A 147 -11.90 4.27 -6.87
C GLY A 147 -11.98 5.72 -6.38
N LEU A 148 -13.17 6.23 -6.06
CA LEU A 148 -13.33 7.57 -5.50
C LEU A 148 -12.83 7.57 -4.05
N MET A 149 -11.92 8.49 -3.75
CA MET A 149 -11.43 8.76 -2.40
C MET A 149 -12.02 10.06 -1.90
N GLU A 150 -12.72 9.97 -0.79
CA GLU A 150 -13.27 11.10 -0.07
C GLU A 150 -12.63 11.18 1.31
N GLY A 151 -12.46 12.39 1.82
CA GLY A 151 -12.00 12.56 3.18
C GLY A 151 -12.29 13.92 3.77
N HIS A 152 -12.20 13.95 5.10
CA HIS A 152 -12.47 15.10 5.92
C HIS A 152 -11.28 15.41 6.82
N LEU A 153 -10.99 16.69 6.90
CA LEU A 153 -10.00 17.31 7.75
C LEU A 153 -10.75 17.77 9.02
N LEU A 154 -10.44 17.18 10.17
CA LEU A 154 -11.15 17.42 11.42
C LEU A 154 -10.25 18.08 12.45
N ASN A 155 -10.85 18.95 13.28
CA ASN A 155 -10.18 19.45 14.47
C ASN A 155 -10.32 18.52 15.68
N GLU A 156 -9.78 18.96 16.82
CA GLU A 156 -9.86 18.25 18.10
C GLU A 156 -11.31 18.06 18.54
N GLU A 157 -12.18 19.02 18.24
CA GLU A 157 -13.63 18.97 18.50
C GLU A 157 -14.44 18.21 17.45
N GLU A 158 -13.79 17.46 16.54
CA GLU A 158 -14.41 16.75 15.40
C GLU A 158 -15.21 17.63 14.41
N GLN A 159 -15.00 18.94 14.44
CA GLN A 159 -15.53 19.88 13.45
C GLN A 159 -14.73 19.82 12.15
N MET A 160 -15.45 19.89 11.03
CA MET A 160 -14.87 19.85 9.69
C MET A 160 -14.17 21.17 9.36
N LEU A 161 -12.87 21.10 9.09
CA LEU A 161 -12.02 22.20 8.62
C LEU A 161 -11.96 22.25 7.09
N GLY A 162 -12.18 21.11 6.45
CA GLY A 162 -12.15 20.96 5.01
C GLY A 162 -12.45 19.53 4.59
N SER A 163 -12.60 19.34 3.29
CA SER A 163 -12.79 18.04 2.65
C SER A 163 -11.91 17.91 1.42
N PHE A 164 -11.64 16.69 1.00
CA PHE A 164 -10.99 16.42 -0.26
C PHE A 164 -11.71 15.29 -0.97
N GLU A 165 -11.69 15.37 -2.29
CA GLU A 165 -12.23 14.37 -3.18
C GLU A 165 -11.22 14.14 -4.29
N MET A 166 -10.83 12.87 -4.49
CA MET A 166 -9.81 12.47 -5.43
C MET A 166 -10.19 11.17 -6.11
N GLN A 167 -9.85 11.05 -7.39
CA GLN A 167 -9.99 9.81 -8.13
C GLN A 167 -8.70 9.00 -8.00
N CYS A 168 -8.80 7.77 -7.48
CA CYS A 168 -7.68 6.87 -7.33
C CYS A 168 -7.62 5.84 -8.47
N GLN A 169 -6.41 5.58 -8.96
CA GLN A 169 -6.11 4.53 -9.93
C GLN A 169 -5.12 3.53 -9.32
N SER A 170 -5.40 2.23 -9.51
CA SER A 170 -4.48 1.17 -9.10
C SER A 170 -3.37 1.04 -10.13
N ARG A 171 -2.12 1.26 -9.71
CA ARG A 171 -0.92 1.04 -10.55
C ARG A 171 -0.14 -0.18 -10.08
N GLY A 172 0.46 -0.87 -11.05
CA GLY A 172 1.44 -1.92 -10.79
C GLY A 172 2.74 -1.32 -10.25
N ALA A 173 3.55 -2.14 -9.58
CA ALA A 173 4.83 -1.73 -8.99
C ALA A 173 5.84 -1.16 -10.01
N GLU A 174 5.63 -1.46 -11.29
CA GLU A 174 6.57 -1.23 -12.40
C GLU A 174 6.42 0.17 -13.03
N ASP A 175 5.29 0.85 -12.78
CA ASP A 175 4.96 2.17 -13.35
C ASP A 175 5.18 3.33 -12.37
N LEU A 176 5.82 3.08 -11.22
CA LEU A 176 5.96 4.08 -10.17
C LEU A 176 7.26 4.88 -10.30
N PRO A 177 7.20 6.21 -10.17
CA PRO A 177 8.38 7.03 -10.02
C PRO A 177 9.06 6.74 -8.68
N GLU A 178 10.40 6.83 -8.66
CA GLU A 178 11.22 6.46 -7.51
C GLU A 178 10.79 7.20 -6.22
N PRO A 179 10.70 6.48 -5.08
CA PRO A 179 10.33 7.08 -3.81
C PRO A 179 11.38 8.11 -3.40
N ARG A 180 10.93 9.34 -3.12
CA ARG A 180 11.79 10.39 -2.57
C ARG A 180 11.78 10.25 -1.05
N PHE A 181 12.88 9.74 -0.51
CA PHE A 181 13.17 9.71 0.93
C PHE A 181 13.97 10.93 1.35
#